data_AF-A0A8C3KMK9-F1
#
_entry.id   AF-A0A8C3KMK9-F1
#
_cell.length_a   1.000
_cell.length_b   1.000
_cell.length_c   1.000
_cell.angle_alpha   90.00
_cell.angle_beta   90.00
_cell.angle_gamma   90.00
#
_symmetry.space_group_name_H-M   'P 1'
#
loop_
_entity.id
_entity.type
_entity.pdbx_description
1 polymer ?
#
loop_
_entity_poly.entity_id
_entity_poly.type
_entity_poly.pdbx_seq_one_letter_code
_entity_poly.pdbx_strand_id
1 'polypeptide(L)' 'MALAVALTSMYEPVAEIGVGAYGTVYKAWDRASGRFVALKKVRMMGTENGLPQSAIREVALLKRLGHFNHPNIVR' A
#
# COMPACT_ATOMS: atom_id res chain seq x y z
N MET A 1 -12.87 -5.70 -13.94
CA MET A 1 -12.03 -6.92 -13.83
C MET A 1 -10.55 -6.69 -14.14
N ALA A 2 -10.15 -5.70 -14.96
CA ALA A 2 -8.73 -5.48 -15.30
C ALA A 2 -7.83 -4.89 -14.18
N LEU A 3 -8.37 -4.08 -13.26
CA LEU A 3 -7.57 -3.41 -12.22
C LEU A 3 -7.10 -4.36 -11.09
N ALA A 4 -7.86 -5.42 -10.83
CA ALA A 4 -7.49 -6.43 -9.83
C ALA A 4 -6.35 -7.35 -10.30
N VAL A 5 -6.19 -7.52 -11.62
CA VAL A 5 -5.18 -8.41 -12.23
C VAL A 5 -3.77 -7.81 -12.17
N ALA A 6 -3.64 -6.48 -12.16
CA ALA A 6 -2.34 -5.80 -12.18
C ALA A 6 -1.57 -5.86 -10.85
N LEU A 7 -2.27 -5.91 -9.70
CA LEU A 7 -1.62 -6.05 -8.40
C LEU A 7 -1.14 -7.49 -8.15
N THR A 8 -1.91 -8.48 -8.62
CA THR A 8 -1.62 -9.90 -8.44
C THR A 8 -0.43 -10.41 -9.26
N SER A 9 -0.05 -9.71 -10.33
CA SER A 9 1.10 -10.14 -11.15
C SER A 9 2.45 -9.86 -10.49
N MET A 10 2.56 -8.79 -9.68
CA MET A 10 3.80 -8.43 -8.99
C MET A 10 3.81 -8.89 -7.52
N TYR A 11 2.67 -8.80 -6.85
CA TYR A 11 2.56 -9.17 -5.44
C TYR A 11 1.51 -10.26 -5.23
N GLU A 12 1.90 -11.34 -4.56
CA GLU A 12 1.03 -12.45 -4.21
C GLU A 12 0.59 -12.32 -2.74
N PRO A 13 -0.67 -11.99 -2.44
CA PRO A 13 -1.17 -11.91 -1.07
C PRO A 13 -1.10 -13.28 -0.39
N VAL A 14 -0.58 -13.32 0.83
CA VAL A 14 -0.41 -14.55 1.61
C VAL A 14 -1.39 -14.61 2.78
N ALA A 15 -1.51 -13.52 3.53
CA ALA A 15 -2.39 -13.45 4.69
C ALA A 15 -2.82 -12.01 4.96
N GLU A 16 -4.02 -11.83 5.49
CA GLU A 16 -4.40 -10.58 6.14
C GLU A 16 -3.67 -10.45 7.49
N ILE A 17 -3.07 -9.30 7.75
CA ILE A 17 -2.30 -9.05 8.98
C ILE A 17 -2.81 -7.86 9.80
N GLY A 18 -3.84 -7.17 9.32
CA GLY A 18 -4.48 -6.11 10.12
C GLY A 18 -5.58 -5.36 9.38
N VAL A 19 -6.50 -4.81 10.18
CA VAL A 19 -7.59 -3.95 9.71
C VAL A 19 -7.56 -2.64 10.51
N GLY A 20 -7.68 -1.53 9.81
CA GLY A 20 -7.81 -0.21 10.43
C GLY A 20 -8.86 0.65 9.74
N ALA A 21 -9.07 1.85 10.27
CA ALA A 21 -10.07 2.80 9.77
C ALA A 21 -9.94 3.06 8.25
N TYR A 22 -8.70 3.11 7.75
CA TYR A 22 -8.41 3.42 6.34
C TYR A 22 -8.28 2.18 5.44
N GLY A 23 -8.51 0.97 5.94
CA GLY A 23 -8.51 -0.25 5.14
C GLY A 23 -7.74 -1.41 5.74
N THR A 24 -7.37 -2.36 4.89
CA THR A 24 -6.83 -3.67 5.28
C THR A 24 -5.37 -3.80 4.86
N VAL A 25 -4.55 -4.44 5.69
CA VAL A 25 -3.13 -4.72 5.43
C VAL A 25 -2.95 -6.22 5.23
N TYR A 26 -2.27 -6.59 4.16
CA TYR A 26 -1.92 -7.97 3.83
C TYR A 26 -0.40 -8.15 3.87
N LYS A 27 0.06 -9.30 4.38
CA LYS A 27 1.38 -9.82 4.03
C LYS A 27 1.32 -10.36 2.61
N ALA A 28 2.27 -9.97 1.77
CA ALA A 28 2.35 -10.45 0.39
C ALA A 28 3.78 -10.82 0.03
N TRP A 29 3.95 -11.72 -0.93
CA TRP A 29 5.21 -12.04 -1.55
C TRP A 29 5.43 -11.13 -2.76
N ASP A 30 6.50 -10.35 -2.74
CA ASP A 30 6.95 -9.58 -3.90
C ASP A 30 7.77 -10.50 -4.81
N ARG A 31 7.24 -10.78 -6.01
CA ARG A 31 7.88 -11.67 -6.99
C ARG A 31 9.18 -11.09 -7.55
N ALA A 32 9.34 -9.76 -7.56
CA ALA A 32 10.52 -9.11 -8.11
C ALA A 32 11.70 -9.15 -7.14
N SER A 33 11.46 -8.81 -5.87
CA SER A 33 12.52 -8.81 -4.84
C SER A 33 12.71 -10.15 -4.13
N GLY A 34 11.75 -11.08 -4.23
CA GLY A 34 11.78 -12.36 -3.51
C GLY A 34 11.65 -12.18 -2.00
N ARG A 35 10.91 -11.16 -1.55
CA ARG A 35 10.75 -10.82 -0.13
C ARG A 35 9.29 -10.66 0.23
N PHE A 36 8.99 -10.88 1.52
CA PHE A 36 7.69 -10.50 2.06
C PHE A 36 7.60 -8.98 2.25
N VAL A 37 6.44 -8.42 1.87
CA VAL A 37 6.10 -7.00 2.01
C VAL A 37 4.73 -6.85 2.67
N ALA A 38 4.44 -5.65 3.18
CA ALA A 38 3.11 -5.28 3.66
C ALA A 38 2.37 -4.49 2.57
N LEU A 39 1.22 -4.99 2.12
CA LEU A 39 0.32 -4.34 1.17
C LEU A 39 -0.86 -3.73 1.89
N LYS A 40 -0.95 -2.40 1.92
CA LYS A 40 -2.12 -1.70 2.47
C LYS A 40 -3.13 -1.41 1.37
N LYS A 41 -4.28 -2.10 1.40
CA LYS A 41 -5.44 -1.82 0.57
C LYS A 41 -6.26 -0.70 1.22
N VAL A 42 -6.11 0.52 0.71
CA VAL A 42 -6.80 1.71 1.21
C VAL A 42 -8.25 1.72 0.73
N ARG A 43 -9.20 1.94 1.65
CA ARG A 43 -10.61 2.17 1.31
C ARG A 43 -10.79 3.64 0.97
N MET A 44 -11.17 3.93 -0.28
CA MET A 44 -11.48 5.29 -0.70
C MET A 44 -12.99 5.51 -0.56
N MET A 45 -13.39 6.42 0.32
CA MET A 45 -14.79 6.87 0.43
C MET A 45 -14.96 8.14 -0.40
N GLY A 46 -16.04 8.26 -1.19
CA GLY A 46 -16.35 9.46 -1.96
C GLY A 46 -15.55 9.65 -3.26
N THR A 47 -15.22 8.57 -3.97
CA THR A 47 -14.40 8.58 -5.20
C THR A 47 -15.04 9.22 -6.42
N GLU A 48 -16.22 9.83 -6.29
CA GLU A 48 -16.89 10.53 -7.40
C GLU A 48 -16.00 11.64 -7.99
N ASN A 49 -15.10 12.21 -7.18
CA ASN A 49 -14.11 13.21 -7.58
C ASN A 49 -12.65 12.70 -7.56
N GLY A 50 -12.43 11.39 -7.61
CA GLY A 50 -11.10 10.80 -7.57
C GLY A 50 -10.51 10.61 -6.17
N LEU A 51 -9.18 10.66 -6.05
CA LEU A 51 -8.48 10.46 -4.78
C LEU A 51 -8.54 11.73 -3.90
N PRO A 52 -8.85 11.61 -2.59
CA PRO A 52 -8.78 12.76 -1.69
C PRO A 52 -7.40 13.43 -1.72
N GLN A 53 -7.37 14.77 -1.77
CA GLN A 53 -6.10 15.51 -1.79
C GLN A 53 -5.24 15.21 -0.56
N SER A 54 -5.83 14.96 0.60
CA SER A 54 -5.12 14.53 1.81
C SER A 54 -4.35 13.23 1.58
N ALA A 55 -5.00 12.21 1.01
CA ALA A 55 -4.36 10.93 0.72
C ALA A 55 -3.19 11.08 -0.25
N ILE A 56 -3.31 11.94 -1.27
CA ILE A 56 -2.22 12.25 -2.21
C ILE A 56 -1.04 12.88 -1.46
N ARG A 57 -1.30 13.90 -0.62
CA ARG A 57 -0.27 14.59 0.16
C ARG A 57 0.43 13.64 1.13
N GLU A 58 -0.33 12.80 1.83
CA GLU A 58 0.21 11.80 2.77
C GLU A 58 1.13 10.81 2.05
N VAL A 59 0.70 10.24 0.92
CA VAL A 59 1.54 9.31 0.13
C VAL A 59 2.81 10.02 -0.38
N ALA A 60 2.70 11.27 -0.84
CA ALA A 60 3.85 12.04 -1.29
C ALA A 60 4.85 12.30 -0.15
N LEU A 61 4.36 12.61 1.06
CA LEU A 61 5.21 12.79 2.24
C LEU A 61 5.89 11.48 2.66
N LEU A 62 5.16 10.36 2.70
CA LEU A 62 5.74 9.05 3.01
C LEU A 62 6.86 8.66 2.04
N LYS A 63 6.67 8.90 0.73
CA LYS A 63 7.73 8.68 -0.27
C LYS A 63 8.97 9.53 0.00
N ARG A 64 8.79 10.82 0.32
CA ARG A 64 9.91 11.71 0.68
C ARG A 64 10.61 11.28 1.95
N LEU A 65 9.87 10.82 2.96
CA LEU A 65 10.42 10.30 4.21
C LEU A 65 11.33 9.08 3.97
N GLY A 66 11.00 8.24 3.00
CA GLY A 66 11.83 7.09 2.61
C GLY A 66 13.27 7.43 2.23
N HIS A 67 13.54 8.65 1.75
CA HIS A 67 14.90 9.10 1.41
C HIS A 67 15.81 9.29 2.62
N PHE A 68 15.27 9.60 3.79
CA PHE A 68 16.08 9.87 4.99
C PHE A 68 16.64 8.60 5.64
N ASN A 69 16.12 7.41 5.30
CA ASN A 69 16.58 6.13 5.83
C ASN A 69 16.69 6.08 7.37
N HIS A 70 15.70 6.63 8.08
CA HIS A 70 15.75 6.66 9.54
C HIS A 70 15.63 5.24 10.11
N PRO A 71 16.51 4.80 11.02
CA PRO A 71 16.55 3.40 11.49
C PRO A 71 15.27 2.95 12.23
N ASN A 72 14.48 3.88 12.73
CA ASN A 72 13.22 3.61 13.43
C ASN A 72 11.95 3.85 12.58
N ILE A 73 12.09 4.04 11.27
CA ILE A 73 10.95 4.22 10.36
C ILE A 73 10.95 3.09 9.34
N VAL A 74 9.80 2.45 9.17
CA VAL A 74 9.63 1.36 8.20
C VAL A 74 9.72 1.89 6.76
N ARG A 75 10.19 1.05 5.84
CA ARG A 75 10.28 1.32 4.40
C ARG A 75 9.26 0.51 3.61
#